data_AF-A0A7S2RS29-F1
#
_entry.id   AF-A0A7S2RS29-F1
#
_cell.length_a   1.000
_cell.length_b   1.000
_cell.length_c   1.000
_cell.angle_alpha   90.00
_cell.angle_beta   90.00
_cell.angle_gamma   90.00
#
_symmetry.space_group_name_H-M   'P 1'
#
loop_
_entity.id
_entity.type
_entity.pdbx_description
1 polymer ?
#
loop_
_entity_poly.entity_id
_entity_poly.type
_entity_poly.pdbx_seq_one_letter_code
_entity_poly.pdbx_strand_id
1 'polypeptide(L)'
;WYSSVSGGGQNVAVGFWCSVSGGASNKASGHYSSVSGGSSNEAIGQKSSVSGGSYNKASVYYSSVSGGVRNTAKGHASSVLGGRGKVAVGGFQTVPSTSGSEDHS
;
A
#
# COMPACT_ATOMS: atom_id res chain seq x y z
N TRP A 1 -16.24 15.16 -6.90
CA TRP A 1 -15.11 14.72 -6.06
C TRP A 1 -15.59 13.58 -5.20
N TYR A 2 -15.27 12.33 -5.57
CA TYR A 2 -15.82 11.16 -4.88
C TYR A 2 -14.70 10.38 -4.20
N SER A 3 -14.89 10.02 -2.94
CA SER A 3 -14.09 9.02 -2.25
C SER A 3 -15.03 8.03 -1.58
N SER A 4 -14.54 6.82 -1.31
CA SER A 4 -15.37 5.79 -0.64
C SER A 4 -14.62 5.05 0.45
N VAL A 5 -15.34 4.79 1.53
CA VAL A 5 -14.96 3.81 2.56
C VAL A 5 -16.13 2.86 2.68
N SER A 6 -15.96 1.60 2.29
CA SER A 6 -17.10 0.66 2.26
C SER A 6 -17.42 0.03 3.62
N GLY A 7 -16.50 0.08 4.58
CA GLY A 7 -16.73 -0.43 5.94
C GLY A 7 -15.48 -0.45 6.81
N GLY A 8 -15.58 -1.08 7.98
CA GLY A 8 -14.48 -1.22 8.93
C GLY A 8 -14.32 -0.05 9.92
N GLY A 9 -13.17 0.03 10.59
CA GLY A 9 -12.92 1.00 11.66
C GLY A 9 -11.77 1.95 11.34
N GLN A 10 -11.96 3.26 11.57
CA GLN A 10 -10.91 4.29 11.44
C GLN A 10 -10.25 4.38 10.05
N ASN A 11 -10.99 4.03 8.99
CA ASN A 11 -10.50 4.16 7.62
C ASN A 11 -10.68 5.59 7.10
N VAL A 12 -9.74 6.07 6.29
CA VAL A 12 -9.72 7.44 5.78
C VAL A 12 -9.50 7.43 4.26
N ALA A 13 -10.48 7.91 3.49
CA ALA A 13 -10.39 8.08 2.05
C ALA A 13 -10.61 9.56 1.70
N VAL A 14 -9.53 10.31 1.44
CA VAL A 14 -9.57 11.78 1.28
C VAL A 14 -9.08 12.27 -0.09
N GLY A 15 -8.41 11.44 -0.87
CA GLY A 15 -8.00 11.78 -2.23
C GLY A 15 -9.19 11.77 -3.22
N PHE A 16 -9.09 12.54 -4.31
CA PHE A 16 -10.09 12.45 -5.39
C PHE A 16 -10.10 11.06 -6.02
N TRP A 17 -11.28 10.45 -6.13
CA TRP A 17 -11.49 9.11 -6.71
C TRP A 17 -10.72 8.01 -5.99
N CYS A 18 -10.41 8.19 -4.71
CA CYS A 18 -9.76 7.17 -3.90
C CYS A 18 -10.78 6.27 -3.21
N SER A 19 -10.35 5.08 -2.81
CA SER A 19 -11.20 4.13 -2.10
C SER A 19 -10.46 3.35 -1.03
N VAL A 20 -11.19 3.01 0.03
CA VAL A 20 -10.82 2.00 1.01
C VAL A 20 -11.95 0.99 1.11
N SER A 21 -11.73 -0.26 0.72
CA SER A 21 -12.82 -1.25 0.69
C SER A 21 -13.18 -1.78 2.08
N GLY A 22 -12.30 -1.65 3.08
CA GLY A 22 -12.57 -2.11 4.45
C GLY A 22 -11.33 -2.21 5.34
N GLY A 23 -11.43 -2.95 6.43
CA GLY A 23 -10.33 -3.19 7.37
C GLY A 23 -10.25 -2.16 8.50
N ALA A 24 -9.07 -1.97 9.07
CA ALA A 24 -8.85 -1.08 10.21
C ALA A 24 -7.71 -0.08 9.96
N SER A 25 -7.93 1.20 10.27
CA SER A 25 -6.89 2.25 10.19
C SER A 25 -6.21 2.40 8.82
N ASN A 26 -6.90 2.09 7.73
CA ASN A 26 -6.35 2.24 6.38
C ASN A 26 -6.54 3.66 5.85
N LYS A 27 -5.57 4.17 5.09
CA LYS A 27 -5.59 5.50 4.51
C LYS A 27 -5.33 5.48 3.01
N ALA A 28 -6.27 5.99 2.24
CA ALA A 28 -6.12 6.33 0.83
C ALA A 28 -6.21 7.86 0.68
N SER A 29 -5.09 8.52 0.36
CA SER A 29 -5.04 9.99 0.24
C SER A 29 -4.49 10.49 -1.09
N GLY A 30 -3.94 9.62 -1.93
CA GLY A 30 -3.56 9.99 -3.29
C GLY A 30 -4.78 10.09 -4.21
N HIS A 31 -4.73 10.94 -5.24
CA HIS A 31 -5.78 10.90 -6.26
C HIS A 31 -5.77 9.55 -6.97
N TYR A 32 -6.92 8.91 -7.12
CA TYR A 32 -7.06 7.55 -7.65
C TYR A 32 -6.30 6.47 -6.86
N SER A 33 -5.96 6.71 -5.59
CA SER A 33 -5.31 5.69 -4.76
C SER A 33 -6.32 4.70 -4.21
N SER A 34 -5.90 3.46 -3.95
CA SER A 34 -6.78 2.46 -3.34
C SER A 34 -6.11 1.65 -2.24
N VAL A 35 -6.90 1.31 -1.21
CA VAL A 35 -6.54 0.29 -0.24
C VAL A 35 -7.67 -0.74 -0.18
N SER A 36 -7.38 -1.98 -0.59
CA SER A 36 -8.42 -3.01 -0.65
C SER A 36 -8.79 -3.58 0.73
N GLY A 37 -7.95 -3.38 1.75
CA GLY A 37 -8.24 -3.83 3.11
C GLY A 37 -6.99 -4.00 3.98
N GLY A 38 -7.10 -4.80 5.04
CA GLY A 38 -6.01 -5.06 5.99
C GLY A 38 -6.00 -4.08 7.16
N SER A 39 -4.83 -3.89 7.77
CA SER A 39 -4.66 -3.04 8.95
C SER A 39 -3.52 -2.03 8.81
N SER A 40 -3.80 -0.75 9.00
CA SER A 40 -2.80 0.33 9.00
C SER A 40 -2.04 0.48 7.67
N ASN A 41 -2.71 0.27 6.54
CA ASN A 41 -2.12 0.43 5.20
C ASN A 41 -2.31 1.86 4.68
N GLU A 42 -1.32 2.38 3.95
CA GLU A 42 -1.29 3.75 3.44
C GLU A 42 -1.01 3.77 1.92
N ALA A 43 -2.00 4.21 1.13
CA ALA A 43 -1.83 4.56 -0.29
C ALA A 43 -1.90 6.09 -0.43
N ILE A 44 -0.75 6.76 -0.37
CA ILE A 44 -0.66 8.23 -0.32
C ILE A 44 -0.23 8.86 -1.65
N GLY A 45 0.43 8.10 -2.53
CA GLY A 45 0.81 8.55 -3.86
C GLY A 45 -0.38 8.59 -4.81
N GLN A 46 -0.37 9.49 -5.79
CA GLN A 46 -1.38 9.48 -6.85
C GLN A 46 -1.33 8.14 -7.63
N LYS A 47 -2.48 7.53 -7.89
CA LYS A 47 -2.62 6.19 -8.51
C LYS A 47 -1.83 5.09 -7.78
N SER A 48 -1.54 5.28 -6.49
CA SER A 48 -0.89 4.25 -5.68
C SER A 48 -1.89 3.22 -5.17
N SER A 49 -1.43 2.01 -4.89
CA SER A 49 -2.31 0.95 -4.39
C SER A 49 -1.67 0.11 -3.29
N VAL A 50 -2.48 -0.29 -2.33
CA VAL A 50 -2.13 -1.34 -1.37
C VAL A 50 -3.24 -2.38 -1.36
N SER A 51 -2.94 -3.61 -1.80
CA SER A 51 -3.96 -4.65 -1.92
C SER A 51 -4.33 -5.27 -0.57
N GLY A 52 -3.53 -5.09 0.48
CA GLY A 52 -3.84 -5.59 1.82
C GLY A 52 -2.60 -5.76 2.70
N GLY A 53 -2.71 -6.61 3.72
CA GLY A 53 -1.64 -6.86 4.70
C GLY A 53 -1.66 -5.87 5.86
N SER A 54 -0.50 -5.62 6.48
CA SER A 54 -0.40 -4.73 7.64
C SER A 54 0.79 -3.76 7.57
N TYR A 55 0.56 -2.49 7.88
CA TYR A 55 1.59 -1.45 7.88
C TYR A 55 2.31 -1.26 6.53
N ASN A 56 1.63 -1.53 5.41
CA ASN A 56 2.18 -1.34 4.07
C ASN A 56 1.97 0.08 3.58
N LYS A 57 2.94 0.64 2.85
CA LYS A 57 2.93 2.02 2.39
C LYS A 57 3.31 2.17 0.92
N ALA A 58 2.40 2.67 0.10
CA ALA A 58 2.65 3.08 -1.29
C ALA A 58 2.71 4.62 -1.36
N SER A 59 3.93 5.17 -1.48
CA SER A 59 4.21 6.57 -1.15
C SER A 59 4.14 7.55 -2.32
N VAL A 60 4.28 7.08 -3.56
CA VAL A 60 4.53 7.95 -4.73
C VAL A 60 3.70 7.55 -5.95
N TYR A 61 3.81 8.30 -7.04
CA TYR A 61 3.02 8.07 -8.26
C TYR A 61 3.23 6.66 -8.80
N TYR A 62 2.12 5.94 -9.02
CA TYR A 62 2.08 4.54 -9.48
C TYR A 62 2.77 3.51 -8.57
N SER A 63 3.16 3.86 -7.35
CA SER A 63 3.74 2.86 -6.44
C SER A 63 2.69 1.85 -5.98
N SER A 64 3.06 0.57 -5.83
CA SER A 64 2.14 -0.48 -5.37
C SER A 64 2.76 -1.40 -4.33
N VAL A 65 1.92 -1.87 -3.40
CA VAL A 65 2.26 -2.97 -2.49
C VAL A 65 1.17 -4.02 -2.54
N SER A 66 1.51 -5.23 -2.99
CA SER A 66 0.53 -6.31 -3.15
C SER A 66 0.11 -6.95 -1.82
N GLY A 67 0.90 -6.78 -0.76
CA GLY A 67 0.58 -7.30 0.57
C GLY A 67 1.80 -7.44 1.47
N GLY A 68 1.67 -8.26 2.52
CA GLY A 68 2.75 -8.50 3.50
C GLY A 68 2.70 -7.58 4.71
N VAL A 69 3.84 -7.40 5.39
CA VAL A 69 3.93 -6.62 6.64
C VAL A 69 5.05 -5.59 6.56
N ARG A 70 4.75 -4.30 6.82
CA ARG A 70 5.76 -3.22 6.86
C ARG A 70 6.54 -3.04 5.55
N ASN A 71 5.90 -3.21 4.40
CA ASN A 71 6.53 -2.97 3.10
C ASN A 71 6.33 -1.52 2.65
N THR A 72 7.32 -0.93 1.98
CA THR A 72 7.25 0.45 1.47
C THR A 72 7.67 0.53 0.00
N ALA A 73 6.78 0.98 -0.87
CA ALA A 73 7.09 1.36 -2.24
C ALA A 73 7.21 2.89 -2.33
N LYS A 74 8.43 3.41 -2.56
CA LYS A 74 8.73 4.85 -2.59
C LYS A 74 9.42 5.34 -3.87
N GLY A 75 9.70 4.46 -4.83
CA GLY A 75 10.13 4.82 -6.19
C GLY A 75 8.94 5.01 -7.13
N HIS A 76 9.04 5.92 -8.11
CA HIS A 76 8.01 6.13 -9.13
C HIS A 76 7.72 4.81 -9.87
N ALA A 77 6.45 4.40 -9.95
CA ALA A 77 6.06 3.11 -10.55
C ALA A 77 6.78 1.89 -9.96
N SER A 78 7.23 1.98 -8.69
CA SER A 78 7.84 0.83 -8.00
C SER A 78 6.79 -0.10 -7.40
N SER A 79 7.14 -1.38 -7.24
CA SER A 79 6.26 -2.38 -6.65
C SER A 79 6.96 -3.25 -5.62
N VAL A 80 6.26 -3.56 -4.53
CA VAL A 80 6.63 -4.63 -3.60
C VAL A 80 5.57 -5.72 -3.65
N LEU A 81 5.97 -6.92 -4.07
CA LEU A 81 5.03 -8.03 -4.28
C LEU A 81 4.60 -8.73 -2.99
N GLY A 82 5.32 -8.52 -1.88
CA GLY A 82 4.98 -9.09 -0.57
C GLY A 82 6.19 -9.20 0.36
N GLY A 83 6.07 -10.03 1.41
CA GLY A 83 7.13 -10.24 2.41
C GLY A 83 7.01 -9.31 3.61
N ARG A 84 8.10 -9.17 4.37
CA ARG A 84 8.18 -8.32 5.58
C ARG A 84 9.33 -7.33 5.48
N GLY A 85 9.06 -6.04 5.72
CA GLY A 85 10.10 -5.01 5.84
C GLY A 85 10.82 -4.67 4.52
N LYS A 86 10.23 -4.95 3.37
CA LYS A 86 10.86 -4.69 2.06
C LYS A 86 10.65 -3.24 1.64
N VAL A 87 11.64 -2.67 0.95
CA VAL A 87 11.60 -1.28 0.48
C VAL A 87 12.00 -1.18 -0.99
N ALA A 88 11.11 -0.68 -1.84
CA ALA A 88 11.41 -0.35 -3.24
C ALA A 88 11.69 1.15 -3.37
N VAL A 89 12.87 1.52 -3.87
CA VAL A 89 13.37 2.90 -3.94
C VAL A 89 13.60 3.39 -5.36
N GLY A 90 13.99 2.49 -6.28
CA GLY A 90 14.23 2.83 -7.68
C GLY A 90 12.92 3.07 -8.43
N GLY A 91 12.94 3.99 -9.39
CA GLY A 91 11.86 4.09 -10.37
C GLY A 91 11.73 2.78 -11.15
N PHE A 92 10.50 2.31 -11.37
CA PHE A 92 10.20 1.05 -12.05
C PHE A 92 10.79 -0.22 -11.38
N GLN A 93 11.30 -0.10 -10.15
CA GLN A 93 11.84 -1.25 -9.40
C GLN A 93 10.71 -2.18 -8.96
N THR A 94 10.93 -3.49 -9.08
CA THR A 94 10.08 -4.51 -8.46
C THR A 94 10.87 -5.25 -7.39
N VAL A 95 10.33 -5.33 -6.17
CA VAL A 95 10.87 -6.16 -5.08
C VAL A 95 9.99 -7.41 -4.94
N PRO A 96 10.55 -8.61 -5.15
CA PRO A 96 9.78 -9.85 -5.15
C PRO A 96 9.29 -10.25 -3.76
N SER A 97 8.24 -11.05 -3.70
CA SER A 97 7.78 -11.69 -2.46
C SER A 97 8.68 -12.87 -2.15
N THR A 98 9.61 -12.72 -1.19
CA THR A 98 10.43 -13.85 -0.74
C THR A 98 9.77 -14.50 0.49
N SER A 99 9.39 -15.77 0.37
CA SER A 99 9.15 -16.65 1.53
C SER A 99 10.50 -17.17 2.00
N GLY A 100 11.15 -16.47 2.92
CA GLY A 100 12.47 -16.87 3.38
C GLY A 100 12.75 -16.36 4.77
N SER A 101 12.77 -17.28 5.71
CA SER A 101 13.61 -17.24 6.89
C SER A 101 15.06 -16.99 6.46
N GLU A 102 15.46 -15.72 6.35
CA GLU A 102 16.86 -15.33 6.52
C GLU A 102 17.12 -15.23 8.03
N ASP A 103 17.01 -16.37 8.72
CA ASP A 103 17.75 -16.59 9.96
C ASP A 103 19.11 -17.15 9.52
N HIS A 104 19.98 -16.25 9.14
CA HIS A 104 21.41 -16.50 9.19
C HIS A 104 21.90 -16.04 10.56
N SER A 105 21.78 -16.93 11.54
CA SER A 105 22.65 -16.98 12.72
C SER A 105 22.65 -18.38 13.34
#